data_AF-A0A9D7ZYN2-F1
#
_entry.id   AF-A0A9D7ZYN2-F1
#
_cell.length_a   1.000
_cell.length_b   1.000
_cell.length_c   1.000
_cell.angle_alpha   90.00
_cell.angle_beta   90.00
_cell.angle_gamma   90.00
#
_symmetry.space_group_name_H-M   'P 1'
#
loop_
_entity.id
_entity.type
_entity.pdbx_description
1 polymer ?
#
loop_
_entity_poly.entity_id
_entity_poly.type
_entity_poly.pdbx_seq_one_letter_code
_entity_poly.pdbx_strand_id
1 'polypeptide(L)'
;MGIDFFNRLEKILVYKEGVLRAVHKPLYLLYCIAAVQRDEPRLQEYRTIAPILEKALRLFGPRTDKVHPEYPFWRLQNDKLTEVVADGPLETRSGSNDPKKVYYYHKMHVVVFSKLTTNYLLAT
;
A
#
# COMPACT_ATOMS: atom_id res chain seq x y z
N MET A 1 8.07 9.93 -14.59
CA MET A 1 8.51 8.99 -13.54
C MET A 1 10.02 9.16 -13.39
N GLY A 2 10.50 9.81 -12.33
CA GLY A 2 11.93 10.17 -12.20
C GLY A 2 12.79 9.01 -11.66
N ILE A 3 14.12 9.15 -11.79
CA ILE A 3 15.15 8.21 -11.27
C ILE A 3 14.89 7.84 -9.78
N ASP A 4 14.39 8.80 -8.99
CA ASP A 4 14.07 8.59 -7.57
C ASP A 4 12.97 7.53 -7.32
N PHE A 5 11.99 7.38 -8.21
CA PHE A 5 10.96 6.34 -8.06
C PHE A 5 11.56 4.94 -8.22
N PHE A 6 12.33 4.72 -9.29
CA PHE A 6 12.94 3.43 -9.55
C PHE A 6 13.96 3.07 -8.45
N ASN A 7 14.70 4.05 -7.94
CA ASN A 7 15.58 3.85 -6.79
C ASN A 7 14.83 3.40 -5.52
N ARG A 8 13.61 3.89 -5.28
CA ARG A 8 12.77 3.44 -4.15
C ARG A 8 12.18 2.06 -4.42
N LEU A 9 11.77 1.79 -5.65
CA LEU A 9 11.26 0.49 -6.10
C LEU A 9 12.28 -0.63 -5.89
N GLU A 10 13.53 -0.41 -6.31
CA GLU A 10 14.64 -1.36 -6.13
C GLU A 10 14.93 -1.65 -4.65
N LYS A 11 14.64 -0.67 -3.78
CA LYS A 11 14.85 -0.76 -2.33
C LYS A 11 13.67 -1.33 -1.56
N ILE A 12 12.55 -1.65 -2.22
CA ILE A 12 11.45 -2.33 -1.53
C ILE A 12 12.01 -3.59 -0.90
N LEU A 13 12.06 -3.60 0.44
CA LEU A 13 12.46 -4.76 1.22
C LEU A 13 11.37 -5.81 1.08
N VAL A 14 11.47 -6.61 0.02
CA VAL A 14 10.77 -7.88 -0.08
C VAL A 14 11.45 -8.79 0.91
N TYR A 15 10.88 -8.93 2.11
CA TYR A 15 11.34 -9.90 3.09
C TYR A 15 11.56 -11.25 2.38
N LYS A 16 12.79 -11.77 2.48
CA LYS A 16 13.22 -13.05 1.91
C LYS A 16 13.35 -14.03 3.06
N GLU A 17 12.53 -15.06 3.07
CA GLU A 17 12.75 -16.24 3.91
C GLU A 17 12.94 -17.44 2.98
N GLY A 18 14.21 -17.81 2.76
CA GLY A 18 14.59 -18.83 1.79
C GLY A 18 14.14 -18.48 0.36
N VAL A 19 13.32 -19.34 -0.23
CA VAL A 19 12.79 -19.20 -1.61
C VAL A 19 11.50 -18.36 -1.66
N LEU A 20 10.88 -18.11 -0.50
CA LEU A 20 9.62 -17.38 -0.42
C LEU A 20 9.91 -15.87 -0.41
N ARG A 21 9.36 -15.17 -1.41
CA ARG A 21 9.31 -13.71 -1.47
C ARG A 21 8.01 -13.23 -0.85
N ALA A 22 8.08 -12.27 0.07
CA ALA A 22 6.89 -11.62 0.60
C ALA A 22 6.10 -10.92 -0.52
N VAL A 23 5.02 -11.55 -0.99
CA VAL A 23 4.19 -11.06 -2.10
C VAL A 23 3.36 -9.82 -1.74
N HIS A 24 3.22 -9.52 -0.45
CA HIS A 24 2.24 -8.55 0.04
C HIS A 24 2.50 -7.13 -0.48
N LYS A 25 3.73 -6.60 -0.32
CA LYS A 25 4.09 -5.26 -0.77
C LYS A 25 4.05 -5.13 -2.31
N PRO A 26 4.64 -6.08 -3.09
CA PRO A 26 4.51 -6.06 -4.54
C PRO A 26 3.06 -6.05 -5.04
N LEU A 27 2.18 -6.86 -4.46
CA LEU A 27 0.76 -6.91 -4.88
C LEU A 27 0.05 -5.58 -4.63
N TYR A 28 0.32 -4.93 -3.49
CA TYR A 28 -0.26 -3.62 -3.22
C TYR A 28 0.32 -2.52 -4.12
N LEU A 29 1.61 -2.59 -4.44
CA LEU A 29 2.20 -1.68 -5.42
C LEU A 29 1.57 -1.84 -6.81
N LEU A 30 1.34 -3.07 -7.26
CA LEU A 30 0.66 -3.33 -8.54
C LEU A 30 -0.75 -2.74 -8.55
N TYR A 31 -1.50 -2.86 -7.46
CA TYR A 31 -2.78 -2.17 -7.30
C TYR A 31 -2.64 -0.66 -7.49
N CYS A 32 -1.66 -0.04 -6.82
CA CYS A 32 -1.41 1.40 -6.91
C CYS A 32 -1.10 1.84 -8.35
N ILE A 33 -0.26 1.09 -9.07
CA ILE A 33 0.05 1.36 -10.48
C ILE A 33 -1.21 1.27 -11.35
N ALA A 34 -2.01 0.22 -11.15
CA ALA A 34 -3.26 0.03 -11.90
C ALA A 34 -4.31 1.11 -11.60
N ALA A 35 -4.36 1.63 -10.38
CA ALA A 35 -5.22 2.76 -10.01
C ALA A 35 -4.83 4.03 -10.80
N VAL A 36 -3.52 4.32 -10.86
CA VAL A 36 -3.02 5.46 -11.66
C VAL A 36 -3.28 5.30 -13.15
N GLN A 37 -3.06 4.10 -13.70
CA GLN A 37 -3.31 3.84 -15.12
C GLN A 37 -4.79 4.01 -15.50
N ARG A 38 -5.70 3.86 -14.54
CA ARG A 38 -7.14 4.00 -14.73
C ARG A 38 -7.67 5.39 -14.33
N ASP A 39 -6.78 6.33 -14.04
CA ASP A 39 -7.12 7.67 -13.55
C ASP A 39 -8.08 7.65 -12.34
N GLU A 40 -7.91 6.65 -11.47
CA GLU A 40 -8.70 6.57 -10.24
C GLU A 40 -8.27 7.67 -9.27
N PRO A 41 -9.17 8.11 -8.36
CA PRO A 41 -8.83 9.09 -7.34
C PRO A 41 -7.55 8.72 -6.60
N ARG A 42 -6.68 9.71 -6.44
CA ARG A 42 -5.42 9.59 -5.69
C ARG A 42 -5.67 9.11 -4.24
N LEU A 43 -6.76 9.56 -3.63
CA LEU A 43 -7.20 9.15 -2.30
C LEU A 43 -8.27 8.07 -2.40
N GLN A 44 -8.00 6.91 -1.83
CA GLN A 44 -8.97 5.80 -1.76
C GLN A 44 -9.08 5.27 -0.33
N GLU A 45 -10.30 5.00 0.11
CA GLU A 45 -10.56 4.43 1.43
C GLU A 45 -10.04 2.99 1.52
N TYR A 46 -9.40 2.60 2.61
CA TYR A 46 -8.92 1.22 2.76
C TYR A 46 -10.02 0.18 2.60
N ARG A 47 -11.25 0.45 3.06
CA ARG A 47 -12.37 -0.50 2.98
C ARG A 47 -12.72 -0.90 1.55
N THR A 48 -12.42 -0.07 0.54
CA THR A 48 -12.63 -0.40 -0.88
C THR A 48 -11.47 -1.22 -1.44
N ILE A 49 -10.25 -0.98 -0.97
CA ILE A 49 -9.01 -1.64 -1.41
C ILE A 49 -8.88 -3.05 -0.77
N ALA A 50 -9.27 -3.19 0.49
CA ALA A 50 -9.02 -4.40 1.29
C ALA A 50 -9.54 -5.69 0.64
N PRO A 51 -10.77 -5.76 0.06
CA PRO A 51 -11.25 -6.97 -0.61
C PRO A 51 -10.43 -7.34 -1.87
N ILE A 52 -9.95 -6.33 -2.61
CA ILE A 52 -9.13 -6.52 -3.81
C ILE A 52 -7.77 -7.10 -3.41
N LEU A 53 -7.15 -6.50 -2.39
CA LEU A 53 -5.89 -6.99 -1.81
C LEU A 53 -6.04 -8.41 -1.26
N GLU A 54 -7.10 -8.69 -0.49
CA GLU A 54 -7.38 -10.03 0.03
C GLU A 54 -7.47 -11.07 -1.09
N LYS A 55 -8.24 -10.78 -2.15
CA LYS A 55 -8.33 -11.66 -3.32
C LYS A 55 -6.97 -11.89 -3.97
N ALA A 56 -6.19 -10.83 -4.17
CA ALA A 56 -4.85 -10.93 -4.76
C ALA A 56 -3.90 -11.76 -3.88
N LEU A 57 -3.92 -11.56 -2.56
CA LEU A 57 -3.11 -12.32 -1.60
C LEU A 57 -3.45 -13.80 -1.61
N ARG A 58 -4.74 -14.16 -1.73
CA ARG A 58 -5.17 -15.57 -1.83
C ARG A 58 -4.77 -16.21 -3.15
N LEU A 59 -4.76 -15.45 -4.25
CA LEU A 59 -4.41 -15.95 -5.58
C LEU A 59 -2.90 -16.11 -5.78
N PHE A 60 -2.11 -15.17 -5.27
CA PHE A 60 -0.69 -15.06 -5.60
C PHE A 60 0.24 -15.27 -4.41
N GLY A 61 -0.29 -15.37 -3.19
CA GLY A 61 0.49 -15.63 -1.98
C GLY A 61 0.57 -17.09 -1.58
N PRO A 62 1.32 -17.38 -0.50
CA PRO A 62 1.33 -18.70 0.12
C PRO A 62 -0.10 -19.13 0.49
N ARG A 63 -0.40 -20.42 0.39
CA ARG A 63 -1.68 -20.96 0.87
C ARG A 63 -1.74 -20.82 2.39
N THR A 64 -2.49 -19.85 2.87
CA THR A 64 -2.75 -19.58 4.29
C THR A 64 -4.22 -19.27 4.50
N ASP A 65 -4.79 -19.76 5.61
CA ASP A 65 -6.18 -19.48 5.98
C ASP A 65 -6.37 -17.99 6.36
N LYS A 66 -5.31 -17.38 6.88
CA LYS A 66 -5.30 -15.98 7.33
C LYS A 66 -4.50 -15.11 6.38
N VAL A 67 -5.18 -14.13 5.78
CA VAL A 67 -4.57 -13.06 5.00
C VAL A 67 -4.70 -11.73 5.74
N HIS A 68 -3.67 -10.90 5.63
CA HIS A 68 -3.57 -9.61 6.32
C HIS A 68 -3.38 -8.49 5.30
N PRO A 69 -4.45 -8.07 4.59
CA PRO A 69 -4.36 -6.95 3.64
C PRO A 69 -3.93 -5.63 4.30
N GLU A 70 -4.08 -5.52 5.63
CA GLU A 70 -3.71 -4.32 6.39
C GLU A 70 -2.19 -4.07 6.43
N TYR A 71 -1.38 -5.13 6.38
CA TYR A 71 0.07 -5.01 6.51
C TYR A 71 0.75 -4.39 5.29
N PRO A 72 0.52 -4.85 4.05
CA PRO A 72 1.11 -4.17 2.90
C PRO A 72 0.57 -2.75 2.76
N PHE A 73 -0.70 -2.51 3.10
CA PHE A 73 -1.31 -1.19 3.13
C PHE A 73 -0.54 -0.21 4.02
N TRP A 74 -0.30 -0.59 5.29
CA TRP A 74 0.39 0.28 6.24
C TRP A 74 1.89 0.39 5.93
N ARG A 75 2.54 -0.72 5.56
CA ARG A 75 4.01 -0.77 5.54
C ARG A 75 4.64 -0.28 4.24
N LEU A 76 3.89 -0.20 3.13
CA LEU A 76 4.45 0.30 1.86
C LEU A 76 4.80 1.81 1.92
N GLN A 77 4.18 2.56 2.84
CA GLN A 77 4.55 3.96 3.08
C GLN A 77 5.99 4.12 3.60
N ASN A 78 6.51 3.11 4.32
CA ASN A 78 7.89 3.11 4.81
C ASN A 78 8.91 3.04 3.66
N ASP A 79 8.51 2.49 2.51
CA ASP A 79 9.30 2.46 1.29
C ASP A 79 9.17 3.78 0.48
N LYS A 80 8.41 4.76 0.99
CA LYS A 80 8.15 6.08 0.37
C LYS A 80 7.53 6.00 -1.03
N LEU A 81 6.70 4.98 -1.26
CA LEU A 81 6.00 4.74 -2.52
C LEU A 81 4.51 5.07 -2.44
N THR A 82 3.93 4.95 -1.24
CA THR A 82 2.56 5.35 -0.91
C THR A 82 2.58 6.25 0.32
N GLU A 83 1.46 6.88 0.62
CA GLU A 83 1.24 7.57 1.89
C GLU A 83 -0.13 7.16 2.44
N VAL A 84 -0.24 7.05 3.76
CA VAL A 84 -1.52 6.78 4.43
C VAL A 84 -1.96 8.08 5.11
N VAL A 85 -3.14 8.55 4.77
CA VAL A 85 -3.78 9.70 5.41
C VAL A 85 -4.85 9.17 6.35
N ALA A 86 -4.81 9.62 7.61
CA ALA A 86 -5.75 9.20 8.63
C ALA A 86 -6.65 10.35 9.06
N ASP A 87 -7.94 10.04 9.27
CA ASP A 87 -8.91 10.98 9.81
C ASP A 87 -8.81 10.98 11.35
N GLY A 88 -7.86 11.79 11.82
CA GLY A 88 -7.59 11.97 13.25
C GLY A 88 -6.58 10.97 13.83
N PRO A 89 -6.43 10.96 15.16
CA PRO A 89 -5.38 10.18 15.82
C PRO A 89 -5.63 8.67 15.70
N LEU A 90 -4.53 7.94 15.56
CA LEU A 90 -4.46 6.48 15.48
C LEU A 90 -3.78 5.92 16.72
N GLU A 91 -4.43 5.00 17.42
CA GLU A 91 -3.76 4.22 18.46
C GLU A 91 -3.05 3.01 17.83
N THR A 92 -1.84 2.75 18.29
CA THR A 92 -1.03 1.62 17.85
C THR A 92 -1.29 0.37 18.67
N ARG A 93 -0.89 -0.78 18.14
CA ARG A 93 -0.88 -2.06 18.87
C ARG A 93 0.30 -2.07 19.85
N SER A 94 0.12 -2.67 21.01
CA SER A 94 1.22 -2.85 21.98
C SER A 94 2.39 -3.59 21.32
N GLY A 95 3.59 -2.99 21.38
CA GLY A 95 4.82 -3.57 20.82
C GLY A 95 5.01 -3.39 19.29
N SER A 96 4.17 -2.61 18.61
CA SER A 96 4.32 -2.29 17.19
C SER A 96 3.88 -0.86 16.88
N ASN A 97 4.44 -0.26 15.83
CA ASN A 97 3.96 1.00 15.27
C ASN A 97 2.76 0.81 14.32
N ASP A 98 2.24 -0.42 14.22
CA ASP A 98 1.04 -0.73 13.43
C ASP A 98 -0.23 -0.26 14.17
N PRO A 99 -1.15 0.44 13.50
CA PRO A 99 -2.44 0.83 14.08
C PRO A 99 -3.30 -0.36 14.53
N LYS A 100 -4.24 -0.12 15.45
CA LYS A 100 -5.30 -1.10 15.75
C LYS A 100 -6.15 -1.37 14.50
N LYS A 101 -6.56 -2.63 14.32
CA LYS A 101 -7.27 -3.10 13.11
C LYS A 101 -8.53 -2.27 12.80
N VAL A 102 -9.23 -1.79 13.83
CA VAL A 102 -10.46 -0.99 13.69
C VAL A 102 -10.25 0.30 12.88
N TYR A 103 -9.07 0.93 12.97
CA TYR A 103 -8.85 2.22 12.31
C TYR A 103 -8.66 2.10 10.81
N TYR A 104 -8.12 0.98 10.34
CA TYR A 104 -7.96 0.74 8.91
C TYR A 104 -9.29 0.90 8.17
N TYR A 105 -10.37 0.32 8.69
CA TYR A 105 -11.66 0.29 8.00
C TYR A 105 -12.48 1.58 8.11
N HIS A 106 -12.16 2.45 9.08
CA HIS A 106 -13.03 3.59 9.43
C HIS A 106 -12.35 4.95 9.30
N LYS A 107 -11.02 4.99 9.22
CA LYS A 107 -10.26 6.25 9.32
C LYS A 107 -9.11 6.39 8.34
N MET A 108 -8.84 5.40 7.48
CA MET A 108 -7.64 5.42 6.64
C MET A 108 -7.96 5.53 5.16
N HIS A 109 -7.29 6.50 4.56
CA HIS A 109 -7.22 6.73 3.13
C HIS A 109 -5.78 6.50 2.64
N VAL A 110 -5.64 6.05 1.41
CA VAL A 110 -4.35 5.87 0.74
C VAL A 110 -4.15 7.00 -0.21
N VAL A 111 -2.99 7.61 -0.16
CA VAL A 111 -2.44 8.36 -1.28
C VAL A 111 -1.64 7.42 -2.17
N VAL A 112 -2.13 7.25 -3.39
CA VAL A 112 -1.35 6.64 -4.45
C VAL A 112 -0.34 7.68 -4.96
N PHE A 113 0.97 7.40 -4.83
CA PHE A 113 2.11 8.23 -5.28
C PHE A 113 2.16 9.68 -4.76
N SER A 114 2.37 9.87 -3.45
CA SER A 114 2.16 11.19 -2.84
C SER A 114 3.07 12.34 -3.26
N LYS A 115 4.14 12.13 -4.03
CA LYS A 115 5.00 13.23 -4.53
C LYS A 115 5.71 12.91 -5.85
N LEU A 116 4.98 12.53 -6.91
CA LEU A 116 5.56 12.44 -8.28
C LEU A 116 4.96 13.42 -9.29
N THR A 117 4.01 14.24 -8.87
CA THR A 117 3.29 15.17 -9.74
C THR A 117 3.47 16.60 -9.27
N THR A 118 4.65 17.16 -9.52
CA THR A 118 4.74 18.62 -9.73
C THR A 118 4.38 18.99 -11.17
N ASN A 119 4.34 18.05 -12.13
CA ASN A 119 4.27 18.41 -13.55
C ASN A 119 3.14 17.77 -14.39
N TYR A 120 2.06 17.24 -13.81
CA TYR A 120 0.96 16.65 -14.61
C TYR A 120 -0.42 17.29 -14.43
N LEU A 121 -0.52 18.44 -13.72
CA LEU A 121 -1.79 19.16 -13.54
C LEU A 121 -1.77 20.60 -14.09
N LEU A 122 -0.81 20.95 -14.95
CA LEU A 122 -0.77 22.25 -15.65
C LEU A 122 -0.84 22.12 -17.18
N ALA A 123 -1.38 21.02 -17.68
CA ALA A 123 -1.65 20.87 -19.11
C ALA A 123 -3.10 20.45 -19.33
N THR A 124 -4.02 21.40 -19.14
CA THR A 124 -5.22 21.66 -19.95
C THR A 124 -5.89 22.93 -19.46
#